data_AF-M7T8P3-F1
#
_entry.id   AF-M7T8P3-F1
#
_cell.length_a   1.000
_cell.length_b   1.000
_cell.length_c   1.000
_cell.angle_alpha   90.00
_cell.angle_beta   90.00
_cell.angle_gamma   90.00
#
_symmetry.space_group_name_H-M   'P 1'
#
loop_
_entity.id
_entity.type
_entity.pdbx_description
1 polymer ?
#
loop_
_entity_poly.entity_id
_entity_poly.type
_entity_poly.pdbx_seq_one_letter_code
_entity_poly.pdbx_strand_id
1 'polypeptide(L)'
;MKVIKIFGRTLKEYLWPVKYYVLGSALVVISQYTVALPLSRQYPFLLNLTQGLWAGMVALSITTLVNDHGFNMKNVLLTGVLFCFIIHGLKIPIRYFFYGKTMWYLIDRFLYGSFLVMSITVIIGPVLIYLREKGDRI
;
A
#
# COMPACT_ATOMS: atom_id res chain seq x y z
N MET A 1 -27.20 -10.36 -9.19
CA MET A 1 -26.67 -9.20 -8.44
C MET A 1 -25.75 -8.41 -9.37
N LYS A 2 -26.00 -7.11 -9.62
CA LYS A 2 -25.08 -6.29 -10.43
C LYS A 2 -23.81 -6.05 -9.62
N VAL A 3 -22.65 -6.39 -10.17
CA VAL A 3 -21.35 -6.16 -9.51
C VAL A 3 -21.03 -4.67 -9.58
N ILE A 4 -20.77 -4.04 -8.42
CA ILE A 4 -20.39 -2.63 -8.34
C ILE A 4 -19.03 -2.44 -9.01
N LYS A 5 -18.95 -1.44 -9.90
CA LYS A 5 -17.71 -1.03 -10.58
C LYS A 5 -17.35 0.39 -10.18
N ILE A 6 -16.06 0.63 -9.92
CA ILE A 6 -15.50 1.95 -9.62
C ILE A 6 -14.46 2.26 -10.68
N PHE A 7 -14.68 3.34 -11.44
CA PHE A 7 -13.87 3.70 -12.60
C PHE A 7 -13.72 2.54 -13.61
N GLY A 8 -14.82 1.83 -13.86
CA GLY A 8 -14.90 0.74 -14.85
C GLY A 8 -14.41 -0.62 -14.36
N ARG A 9 -13.84 -0.73 -13.15
CA ARG A 9 -13.29 -1.98 -12.59
C ARG A 9 -13.98 -2.38 -11.29
N THR A 10 -14.09 -3.68 -11.08
CA THR A 10 -14.56 -4.31 -9.84
C THR A 10 -13.44 -4.35 -8.80
N LEU A 11 -13.77 -4.44 -7.51
CA LEU A 11 -12.76 -4.55 -6.44
C LEU A 11 -11.81 -5.75 -6.65
N LYS A 12 -12.33 -6.85 -7.20
CA LYS A 12 -11.52 -8.02 -7.57
C LYS A 12 -10.47 -7.64 -8.63
N GLU A 13 -10.81 -6.85 -9.63
CA GLU A 13 -9.87 -6.40 -10.65
C GLU A 13 -8.82 -5.41 -10.12
N TYR A 14 -9.11 -4.71 -9.02
CA TYR A 14 -8.11 -3.87 -8.32
C TYR A 14 -7.10 -4.69 -7.53
N LEU A 15 -7.54 -5.76 -6.86
CA LEU A 15 -6.72 -6.46 -5.86
C LEU A 15 -6.17 -7.81 -6.34
N TRP A 16 -6.91 -8.53 -7.19
CA TRP A 16 -6.53 -9.89 -7.60
C TRP A 16 -5.21 -9.96 -8.35
N PRO A 17 -4.92 -9.07 -9.32
CA PRO A 17 -3.63 -9.10 -10.02
C PRO A 17 -2.43 -8.95 -9.10
N VAL A 18 -2.59 -8.19 -8.02
CA VAL A 18 -1.53 -7.82 -7.07
C VAL A 18 -1.71 -8.47 -5.71
N LYS A 19 -2.51 -9.54 -5.62
CA LYS A 19 -2.91 -10.15 -4.35
C LYS A 19 -1.73 -10.59 -3.49
N TYR A 20 -0.64 -11.05 -4.10
CA TYR A 20 0.54 -11.46 -3.35
C TYR A 20 1.32 -10.28 -2.78
N TYR A 21 1.37 -9.15 -3.49
CA TYR A 21 1.95 -7.91 -2.96
C TYR A 21 1.09 -7.33 -1.83
N VAL A 22 -0.23 -7.43 -1.94
CA VAL A 22 -1.18 -7.04 -0.89
C VAL A 22 -0.98 -7.90 0.36
N LEU A 23 -0.98 -9.23 0.21
CA LEU A 23 -0.78 -10.17 1.30
C LEU A 23 0.61 -10.01 1.93
N GLY A 24 1.65 -9.89 1.12
CA GLY A 24 3.02 -9.64 1.57
C GLY A 24 3.11 -8.33 2.37
N SER A 25 2.49 -7.25 1.89
CA SER A 25 2.46 -5.96 2.60
C SER A 25 1.79 -6.09 3.96
N ALA A 26 0.66 -6.81 4.06
CA ALA A 26 0.00 -7.09 5.32
C ALA A 26 0.90 -7.89 6.28
N LEU A 27 1.57 -8.94 5.79
CA LEU A 27 2.49 -9.75 6.58
C LEU A 27 3.70 -8.94 7.07
N VAL A 28 4.27 -8.08 6.22
CA VAL A 28 5.36 -7.16 6.61
C VAL A 28 4.89 -6.17 7.67
N VAL A 29 3.66 -5.66 7.57
CA VAL A 29 3.09 -4.80 8.61
C VAL A 29 2.94 -5.54 9.92
N ILE A 30 2.45 -6.77 9.91
CA ILE A 30 2.32 -7.59 11.11
C ILE A 30 3.70 -7.84 11.73
N SER A 31 4.68 -8.28 10.92
CA SER A 31 6.05 -8.55 11.37
C SER A 31 6.75 -7.29 11.89
N GLN A 32 6.38 -6.11 11.39
CA GLN A 32 6.89 -4.84 11.90
C GLN A 32 6.57 -4.66 13.40
N TYR A 33 5.40 -5.10 13.88
CA TYR A 33 5.03 -5.00 15.29
C TYR A 33 5.42 -6.22 16.11
N THR A 34 5.33 -7.42 15.54
CA THR A 34 5.60 -8.66 16.29
C THR A 34 7.09 -8.99 16.38
N VAL A 35 7.91 -8.52 15.43
CA VAL A 35 9.35 -8.86 15.35
C VAL A 35 10.22 -7.61 15.31
N ALA A 36 10.02 -6.72 14.33
CA ALA A 36 10.95 -5.62 14.09
C ALA A 36 10.95 -4.60 15.23
N LEU A 37 9.79 -4.24 15.76
CA LEU A 37 9.69 -3.27 16.85
C LEU A 37 10.33 -3.79 18.16
N PRO A 38 10.06 -5.03 18.64
CA PRO A 38 10.78 -5.60 19.77
C PRO A 38 12.30 -5.67 19.60
N LEU A 39 12.78 -6.02 18.40
CA LEU A 39 14.20 -6.16 18.10
C LEU A 39 14.90 -4.85 17.73
N SER A 40 14.15 -3.75 17.55
CA SER A 40 14.67 -2.48 17.05
C SER A 40 15.77 -1.85 17.91
N ARG A 41 15.83 -2.17 19.21
CA ARG A 41 16.90 -1.70 20.10
C ARG A 41 18.26 -2.32 19.76
N GLN A 42 18.27 -3.58 19.34
CA GLN A 42 19.49 -4.31 18.95
C GLN A 42 19.78 -4.13 17.46
N TYR A 43 18.74 -4.05 16.63
CA TYR A 43 18.82 -3.95 15.18
C TYR A 43 17.95 -2.78 14.67
N PRO A 44 18.43 -1.53 14.79
CA PRO A 44 17.63 -0.34 14.48
C PRO A 44 17.20 -0.26 13.00
N PHE A 45 17.94 -0.90 12.10
CA PHE A 45 17.61 -0.93 10.67
C PHE A 45 16.35 -1.72 10.33
N LEU A 46 15.88 -2.63 11.19
CA LEU A 46 14.74 -3.53 10.88
C LEU A 46 13.44 -2.77 10.59
N LEU A 47 13.21 -1.65 11.28
CA LEU A 47 12.03 -0.82 11.06
C LEU A 47 12.07 -0.13 9.70
N ASN A 48 13.24 0.35 9.28
CA ASN A 48 13.43 0.96 7.97
C ASN A 48 13.34 -0.08 6.85
N LEU A 49 13.91 -1.27 7.07
CA LEU A 49 13.83 -2.39 6.13
C LEU A 49 12.38 -2.82 5.91
N THR A 50 11.64 -3.10 6.98
CA THR A 50 10.21 -3.47 6.88
C THR A 50 9.38 -2.35 6.26
N GLN A 51 9.70 -1.09 6.54
CA GLN A 51 9.07 0.05 5.88
C GLN A 51 9.33 0.07 4.37
N GLY A 52 10.59 -0.12 3.96
CA GLY A 52 10.98 -0.21 2.55
C GLY A 52 10.33 -1.39 1.84
N LEU A 53 10.22 -2.54 2.50
CA LEU A 53 9.63 -3.76 1.93
C LEU A 53 8.16 -3.56 1.57
N TRP A 54 7.33 -3.04 2.48
CA TRP A 54 5.92 -2.80 2.13
C TRP A 54 5.78 -1.66 1.12
N ALA A 55 6.60 -0.61 1.21
CA ALA A 55 6.59 0.48 0.23
C ALA A 55 6.95 -0.01 -1.18
N GLY A 56 7.95 -0.89 -1.29
CA GLY A 56 8.33 -1.55 -2.54
C GLY A 56 7.21 -2.42 -3.11
N MET A 57 6.48 -3.14 -2.26
CA MET A 57 5.31 -3.91 -2.71
C MET A 57 4.16 -3.02 -3.22
N VAL A 58 3.95 -1.85 -2.62
CA VAL A 58 3.01 -0.85 -3.18
C VAL A 58 3.47 -0.41 -4.56
N ALA A 59 4.74 -0.01 -4.69
CA ALA A 59 5.32 0.43 -5.96
C ALA A 59 5.15 -0.64 -7.05
N LEU A 60 5.56 -1.88 -6.77
CA LEU A 60 5.41 -3.01 -7.69
C LEU A 60 3.94 -3.27 -8.05
N SER A 61 3.02 -3.14 -7.09
CA SER A 61 1.59 -3.27 -7.37
C SER A 61 1.11 -2.23 -8.36
N ILE A 62 1.50 -0.97 -8.19
CA ILE A 62 1.16 0.10 -9.14
C ILE A 62 1.77 -0.21 -10.51
N THR A 63 3.02 -0.68 -10.57
CA THR A 63 3.67 -1.06 -11.82
C THR A 63 2.90 -2.14 -12.57
N THR A 64 2.62 -3.27 -11.93
CA THR A 64 1.85 -4.38 -12.52
C THR A 64 0.48 -3.90 -13.01
N LEU A 65 -0.23 -3.11 -12.21
CA LEU A 65 -1.57 -2.64 -12.58
C LEU A 65 -1.55 -1.68 -13.77
N VAL A 66 -0.56 -0.79 -13.85
CA VAL A 66 -0.43 0.16 -14.96
C VAL A 66 0.03 -0.53 -16.24
N ASN A 67 1.10 -1.32 -16.19
CA ASN A 67 1.74 -1.87 -17.37
C ASN A 67 1.00 -3.09 -17.92
N ASP A 68 0.54 -3.99 -17.05
CA ASP A 68 -0.03 -5.27 -17.47
C ASP A 68 -1.55 -5.22 -17.55
N HIS A 69 -2.18 -4.37 -16.74
CA HIS A 69 -3.63 -4.29 -16.64
C HIS A 69 -4.23 -3.00 -17.19
N GLY A 70 -3.44 -2.07 -17.71
CA GLY A 70 -3.94 -0.86 -18.36
C GLY A 70 -4.65 0.09 -17.41
N PHE A 71 -4.19 0.21 -16.17
CA PHE A 71 -4.75 1.17 -15.22
C PHE A 71 -4.45 2.60 -15.68
N ASN A 72 -5.44 3.49 -15.57
CA ASN A 72 -5.28 4.93 -15.76
C ASN A 72 -5.16 5.64 -14.41
N MET A 73 -4.98 6.96 -14.42
CA MET A 73 -4.74 7.73 -13.20
C MET A 73 -5.86 7.59 -12.16
N LYS A 74 -7.14 7.52 -12.59
CA LYS A 74 -8.27 7.35 -11.67
C LYS A 74 -8.21 5.99 -10.96
N ASN A 75 -7.85 4.94 -11.70
CA ASN A 75 -7.66 3.62 -11.12
C ASN A 75 -6.47 3.60 -10.16
N VAL A 76 -5.34 4.20 -10.55
CA VAL A 76 -4.12 4.30 -9.72
C VAL A 76 -4.42 5.00 -8.39
N LEU A 77 -5.10 6.15 -8.41
CA LEU A 77 -5.49 6.86 -7.19
C LEU A 77 -6.38 6.00 -6.29
N LEU A 78 -7.36 5.30 -6.86
CA LEU A 78 -8.20 4.40 -6.07
C LEU A 78 -7.40 3.25 -5.47
N THR A 79 -6.46 2.67 -6.22
CA THR A 79 -5.55 1.64 -5.69
C THR A 79 -4.76 2.19 -4.50
N GLY A 80 -4.21 3.41 -4.60
CA GLY A 80 -3.53 4.06 -3.48
C GLY A 80 -4.41 4.17 -2.23
N VAL A 81 -5.67 4.58 -2.40
CA VAL A 81 -6.65 4.64 -1.30
C VAL A 81 -6.90 3.24 -0.71
N LEU A 82 -7.11 2.22 -1.54
CA LEU A 82 -7.29 0.84 -1.07
C LEU A 82 -6.08 0.37 -0.25
N PHE A 83 -4.86 0.63 -0.73
CA PHE A 83 -3.63 0.29 -0.03
C PHE A 83 -3.46 1.08 1.27
N CYS A 84 -3.92 2.33 1.35
CA CYS A 84 -3.96 3.09 2.61
C CYS A 84 -4.77 2.34 3.67
N PHE A 85 -5.97 1.89 3.32
CA PHE A 85 -6.83 1.14 4.24
C PHE A 85 -6.26 -0.24 4.57
N ILE A 86 -5.73 -0.96 3.59
CA ILE A 86 -5.19 -2.31 3.84
C ILE A 86 -3.93 -2.24 4.72
N ILE A 87 -2.97 -1.39 4.39
CA ILE A 87 -1.67 -1.33 5.07
C ILE A 87 -1.79 -0.57 6.40
N HIS A 88 -2.35 0.64 6.37
CA HIS A 88 -2.39 1.49 7.56
C HIS A 88 -3.64 1.26 8.42
N GLY A 89 -4.76 0.90 7.80
CA GLY A 89 -5.94 0.47 8.55
C GLY A 89 -5.66 -0.78 9.39
N LEU A 90 -4.82 -1.71 8.92
CA LEU A 90 -4.37 -2.87 9.72
C LEU A 90 -3.52 -2.46 10.94
N LYS A 91 -2.77 -1.35 10.87
CA LYS A 91 -1.94 -0.86 11.98
C LYS A 91 -2.79 -0.29 13.12
N ILE A 92 -3.97 0.24 12.83
CA ILE A 92 -4.88 0.85 13.81
C ILE A 92 -5.26 -0.14 14.92
N PRO A 93 -5.89 -1.31 14.63
CA PRO A 93 -6.28 -2.26 15.67
C PRO A 93 -5.05 -2.80 16.40
N ILE A 94 -3.93 -3.05 15.71
CA ILE A 94 -2.70 -3.51 16.37
C ILE A 94 -2.25 -2.51 17.44
N ARG A 95 -2.19 -1.22 17.10
CA ARG A 95 -1.76 -0.17 18.04
C ARG A 95 -2.76 0.10 19.14
N TYR A 96 -4.05 0.02 18.83
CA TYR A 96 -5.11 0.22 19.82
C TYR A 96 -5.10 -0.91 20.85
N PHE A 97 -5.23 -2.15 20.39
CA PHE A 97 -5.42 -3.32 21.27
C PHE A 97 -4.12 -3.80 21.94
N PHE A 98 -2.96 -3.70 21.28
CA PHE A 98 -1.70 -4.24 21.83
C PHE A 98 -0.77 -3.19 22.43
N TYR A 99 -0.95 -1.91 22.10
CA TYR A 99 -0.08 -0.81 22.57
C TYR A 99 -0.83 0.32 23.27
N GLY A 100 -2.14 0.18 23.49
CA GLY A 100 -2.96 1.09 24.29
C GLY A 100 -2.95 2.54 23.81
N LYS A 101 -2.87 2.76 22.50
CA LYS A 101 -2.73 4.12 21.94
C LYS A 101 -4.08 4.83 21.78
N THR A 102 -4.08 6.14 21.98
CA THR A 102 -5.29 6.98 21.88
C THR A 102 -5.79 7.12 20.45
N MET A 103 -7.09 7.40 20.27
CA MET A 103 -7.69 7.57 18.94
C MET A 103 -7.00 8.66 18.11
N TRP A 104 -6.64 9.78 18.73
CA TRP A 104 -5.89 10.86 18.07
C TRP A 104 -4.55 10.41 17.53
N TYR A 105 -3.80 9.62 18.31
CA TYR A 105 -2.54 9.03 17.85
C TYR A 105 -2.76 8.07 16.68
N LEU A 106 -3.84 7.28 16.70
CA LEU A 106 -4.15 6.34 15.61
C LEU A 106 -4.47 7.08 14.30
N ILE A 107 -5.25 8.15 14.37
CA ILE A 107 -5.60 8.99 13.21
C ILE A 107 -4.34 9.66 12.65
N ASP A 108 -3.54 10.32 13.49
CA ASP A 108 -2.28 10.96 13.07
C ASP A 108 -1.38 9.97 12.32
N ARG A 109 -1.21 8.78 12.88
CA ARG A 109 -0.34 7.76 12.30
C ARG A 109 -0.93 7.09 11.06
N PHE A 110 -2.25 6.97 10.98
CA PHE A 110 -2.94 6.52 9.77
C PHE A 110 -2.70 7.54 8.65
N LEU A 111 -2.96 8.83 8.90
CA LEU A 111 -2.77 9.91 7.93
C LEU A 111 -1.32 10.00 7.45
N TYR A 112 -0.35 9.95 8.37
CA TYR A 112 1.07 9.95 8.03
C TYR A 112 1.43 8.78 7.09
N GLY A 113 0.93 7.59 7.42
CA GLY A 113 1.14 6.41 6.60
C GLY A 113 0.47 6.48 5.24
N SER A 114 -0.79 6.90 5.22
CA SER A 114 -1.56 7.12 3.99
C SER A 114 -0.90 8.15 3.09
N PHE A 115 -0.35 9.22 3.65
CA PHE A 115 0.42 10.19 2.89
C PHE A 115 1.60 9.55 2.16
N LEU A 116 2.33 8.65 2.82
CA LEU A 116 3.45 7.93 2.20
C LEU A 116 2.97 7.00 1.06
N VAL A 117 1.91 6.20 1.27
CA VAL A 117 1.33 5.34 0.23
C VAL A 117 0.85 6.15 -0.97
N MET A 118 0.15 7.26 -0.71
CA MET A 118 -0.34 8.14 -1.76
C MET A 118 0.82 8.79 -2.51
N SER A 119 1.86 9.25 -1.82
CA SER A 119 3.07 9.82 -2.44
C SER A 119 3.71 8.84 -3.42
N ILE A 120 3.90 7.58 -3.02
CA ILE A 120 4.42 6.53 -3.92
C ILE A 120 3.52 6.38 -5.15
N THR A 121 2.21 6.32 -4.92
CA THR A 121 1.20 6.09 -5.97
C THR A 121 1.15 7.25 -6.97
N VAL A 122 1.21 8.50 -6.51
CA VAL A 122 1.15 9.70 -7.36
C VAL A 122 2.48 10.06 -8.01
N ILE A 123 3.60 9.54 -7.52
CA ILE A 123 4.90 9.70 -8.18
C ILE A 123 5.07 8.61 -9.24
N ILE A 124 4.89 7.34 -8.87
CA ILE A 124 5.15 6.20 -9.76
C ILE A 124 4.07 6.08 -10.83
N GLY A 125 2.80 6.23 -10.45
CA GLY A 125 1.66 6.05 -11.34
C GLY A 125 1.72 6.90 -12.62
N PRO A 126 1.83 8.23 -12.52
CA PRO A 126 1.93 9.10 -13.70
C PRO A 126 3.15 8.81 -14.57
N VAL A 127 4.31 8.55 -13.96
CA VAL A 127 5.54 8.23 -14.70
C VAL A 127 5.33 6.98 -15.55
N LEU A 128 4.78 5.91 -14.98
CA LEU A 128 4.54 4.68 -15.71
C LEU A 128 3.46 4.82 -16.77
N ILE A 129 2.38 5.57 -16.50
CA ILE A 129 1.33 5.84 -17.49
C ILE A 129 1.93 6.56 -18.69
N TYR A 130 2.74 7.60 -18.45
CA TYR A 130 3.39 8.37 -19.51
C TYR A 130 4.34 7.53 -20.36
N LEU A 131 5.18 6.69 -19.72
CA LEU A 131 6.11 5.81 -20.43
C LEU A 131 5.36 4.78 -21.28
N ARG A 132 4.32 4.16 -20.72
CA ARG A 132 3.46 3.22 -21.46
C ARG A 132 2.82 3.87 -22.68
N GLU A 133 2.33 5.11 -22.56
CA GLU A 133 1.73 5.86 -23.66
C GLU A 133 2.74 6.21 -24.77
N LYS A 134 4.02 6.35 -24.44
CA LYS A 134 5.10 6.51 -25.42
C LYS A 134 5.52 5.21 -26.12
N GLY A 135 5.00 4.06 -25.70
CA GLY A 135 5.42 2.76 -26.19
C GLY A 135 6.66 2.21 -25.49
N ASP A 136 7.23 2.97 -24.54
CA ASP A 136 8.30 2.53 -23.66
C ASP A 136 7.70 1.69 -22.54
N ARG A 137 7.60 0.37 -22.76
CA ARG A 137 7.20 -0.56 -21.70
C ARG A 137 8.41 -0.84 -20.81
N ILE A 138 8.29 -0.54 -19.51
CA ILE A 138 9.22 -0.97 -18.46
C ILE A 138 8.65 -2.19 -17.75
#